data_AF-A0A7J2Z1H6-F1
#
_entry.id   AF-A0A7J2Z1H6-F1
#
_cell.length_a   1.000
_cell.length_b   1.000
_cell.length_c   1.000
_cell.angle_alpha   90.00
_cell.angle_beta   90.00
_cell.angle_gamma   90.00
#
_symmetry.space_group_name_H-M   'P 1'
#
loop_
_entity.id
_entity.type
_entity.pdbx_description
1 polymer ?
#
loop_
_entity_poly.entity_id
_entity_poly.type
_entity_poly.pdbx_seq_one_letter_code
_entity_poly.pdbx_strand_id
1 'polypeptide(L)'
;MEYIGLEVEVIDSSSPERIGISGIVIDETKNTFKIEKKNGKEVVIPKKGTKFLFKRGKETFLVEGSKILYSPEERLKKIRFE
;
A
#
# COMPACT_ATOMS: atom_id res chain seq x y z
N MET A 1 4.32 4.92 -10.28
CA MET A 1 4.68 3.80 -9.39
C MET A 1 3.60 2.76 -9.53
N GLU A 2 4.00 1.52 -9.77
CA GLU A 2 3.12 0.36 -9.87
C GLU A 2 3.22 -0.41 -8.56
N TYR A 3 2.10 -0.64 -7.88
CA TYR A 3 2.05 -1.41 -6.63
C TYR A 3 1.45 -2.80 -6.82
N ILE A 4 0.74 -3.04 -7.92
CA ILE A 4 0.15 -4.35 -8.24
C ILE A 4 1.28 -5.37 -8.41
N GLY A 5 1.12 -6.56 -7.83
CA GLY A 5 2.10 -7.63 -7.79
C GLY A 5 3.17 -7.49 -6.71
N LEU A 6 3.18 -6.39 -5.94
CA LEU A 6 4.11 -6.23 -4.81
C LEU A 6 3.54 -6.86 -3.54
N GLU A 7 4.45 -7.43 -2.75
CA GLU A 7 4.14 -7.88 -1.40
C GLU A 7 4.01 -6.64 -0.50
N VAL A 8 2.93 -6.59 0.28
CA VAL A 8 2.58 -5.44 1.11
C VAL A 8 2.19 -5.90 2.51
N GLU A 9 2.53 -5.10 3.50
CA GLU A 9 2.15 -5.30 4.89
C GLU A 9 1.64 -3.99 5.51
N VAL A 10 0.53 -4.06 6.24
CA VAL A 10 -0.01 -2.93 6.99
C VAL A 10 0.71 -2.84 8.33
N ILE A 11 1.62 -1.90 8.46
CA ILE A 11 2.40 -1.69 9.68
C ILE A 11 1.71 -0.71 10.65
N ASP A 12 0.80 0.13 10.14
CA ASP A 12 0.10 1.14 10.93
C ASP A 12 -1.22 1.50 10.25
N SER A 13 -2.29 1.67 11.02
CA SER A 13 -3.59 2.08 10.49
C SER A 13 -4.44 2.75 11.56
N SER A 14 -5.26 3.73 11.18
CA SER A 14 -6.30 4.30 12.06
C SER A 14 -7.33 3.26 12.52
N SER A 15 -7.42 2.11 11.84
CA SER A 15 -8.20 0.94 12.29
C SER A 15 -7.22 -0.17 12.72
N PRO A 16 -6.98 -0.36 14.03
CA PRO A 16 -5.95 -1.27 14.53
C PRO A 16 -6.13 -2.73 14.08
N GLU A 17 -7.37 -3.15 13.87
CA GLU A 17 -7.77 -4.44 13.30
C GLU A 17 -7.18 -4.76 11.92
N ARG A 18 -6.65 -3.75 11.21
CA ARG A 18 -5.98 -3.91 9.91
C ARG A 18 -4.47 -4.05 10.02
N ILE A 19 -3.88 -3.74 11.18
CA ILE A 19 -2.43 -3.84 11.41
C ILE A 19 -2.03 -5.32 11.38
N GLY A 20 -0.92 -5.62 10.69
CA GLY A 20 -0.43 -6.98 10.46
C GLY A 20 -1.08 -7.70 9.27
N ILE A 21 -2.02 -7.07 8.56
CA ILE A 21 -2.50 -7.61 7.28
C ILE A 21 -1.36 -7.57 6.26
N SER A 22 -0.99 -8.74 5.75
CA SER A 22 0.01 -8.90 4.71
C SER A 22 -0.50 -9.75 3.54
N GLY A 23 0.04 -9.50 2.36
CA GLY A 23 -0.34 -10.20 1.13
C GLY A 23 0.24 -9.54 -0.12
N ILE A 24 -0.32 -9.88 -1.28
CA ILE A 24 0.07 -9.31 -2.57
C ILE A 24 -0.99 -8.30 -3.01
N VAL A 25 -0.60 -7.12 -3.48
CA VAL A 25 -1.56 -6.19 -4.08
C VAL A 25 -2.01 -6.72 -5.43
N ILE A 26 -3.30 -6.96 -5.58
CA ILE A 26 -3.90 -7.42 -6.83
C ILE A 26 -4.61 -6.31 -7.58
N ASP A 27 -5.01 -5.23 -6.87
CA ASP A 27 -5.67 -4.09 -7.48
C ASP A 27 -5.37 -2.80 -6.69
N GLU A 28 -5.24 -1.70 -7.42
CA GLU A 28 -5.05 -0.36 -6.86
C GLU A 28 -6.16 0.57 -7.37
N THR A 29 -6.90 1.18 -6.44
CA THR A 29 -7.81 2.30 -6.76
C THR A 29 -7.24 3.61 -6.23
N LYS A 30 -7.90 4.74 -6.53
CA LYS A 30 -7.51 6.06 -6.00
C LYS A 30 -7.38 6.08 -4.47
N ASN A 31 -8.29 5.40 -3.77
CA ASN A 31 -8.43 5.49 -2.32
C ASN A 31 -8.10 4.20 -1.56
N THR A 32 -8.04 3.06 -2.25
CA THR A 32 -7.90 1.75 -1.61
C THR A 32 -6.88 0.87 -2.33
N PHE A 33 -6.36 -0.11 -1.61
CA PHE A 33 -5.62 -1.24 -2.15
C PHE A 33 -6.40 -2.53 -1.90
N LYS A 34 -6.46 -3.39 -2.91
CA LYS A 34 -6.94 -4.74 -2.77
C LYS A 34 -5.74 -5.67 -2.60
N ILE A 35 -5.69 -6.34 -1.46
CA ILE A 35 -4.59 -7.21 -1.05
C ILE A 35 -5.12 -8.63 -0.99
N GLU A 36 -4.48 -9.54 -1.70
CA GLU A 36 -4.71 -10.97 -1.60
C GLU A 36 -3.80 -11.56 -0.51
N LYS A 37 -4.41 -12.08 0.55
CA LYS A 37 -3.70 -12.76 1.64
C LYS A 37 -3.22 -14.12 1.17
N LYS A 38 -2.21 -14.67 1.86
CA LYS A 38 -1.68 -16.04 1.59
C LYS A 38 -2.73 -17.16 1.66
N ASN A 39 -3.85 -16.94 2.35
CA ASN A 39 -4.97 -17.89 2.44
C ASN A 39 -5.99 -17.74 1.29
N GLY A 40 -5.69 -16.96 0.25
CA GLY A 40 -6.57 -16.68 -0.87
C GLY A 40 -7.72 -15.72 -0.55
N LYS A 41 -7.77 -15.15 0.67
CA LYS A 41 -8.77 -14.12 1.00
C LYS A 41 -8.33 -12.77 0.50
N GLU A 42 -9.20 -12.11 -0.26
CA GLU A 42 -9.02 -10.72 -0.65
C GLU A 42 -9.47 -9.79 0.48
N VAL A 43 -8.68 -8.75 0.75
CA VAL A 43 -9.05 -7.68 1.68
C VAL A 43 -8.83 -6.33 1.02
N VAL A 44 -9.76 -5.41 1.23
CA VAL A 44 -9.66 -4.04 0.73
C VAL A 44 -9.26 -3.13 1.88
N ILE A 45 -8.10 -2.48 1.75
CA ILE A 45 -7.55 -1.58 2.76
C ILE A 45 -7.56 -0.15 2.23
N PRO A 46 -8.16 0.81 2.97
CA PRO A 46 -8.11 2.21 2.57
C PRO A 46 -6.70 2.77 2.77
N LYS A 47 -6.27 3.57 1.80
CA LYS A 47 -4.98 4.28 1.83
C LYS A 47 -4.98 5.35 2.92
N LYS A 48 -6.08 6.07 3.08
CA LYS A 48 -6.18 7.15 4.07
C LYS A 48 -5.96 6.61 5.48
N GLY A 49 -4.99 7.19 6.18
CA GLY A 49 -4.70 6.82 7.57
C GLY A 49 -4.06 5.43 7.73
N THR A 50 -3.47 4.88 6.67
CA THR A 50 -2.78 3.59 6.70
C THR A 50 -1.36 3.73 6.17
N LYS A 51 -0.38 3.10 6.82
CA LYS A 51 0.99 2.95 6.31
C LYS A 51 1.20 1.52 5.84
N PHE A 52 1.73 1.42 4.63
CA PHE A 52 2.00 0.16 3.94
C PHE A 52 3.50 0.00 3.80
N LEU A 53 4.03 -1.14 4.22
CA LEU A 53 5.38 -1.56 3.93
C LEU A 53 5.33 -2.44 2.68
N PHE A 54 5.85 -1.93 1.57
CA PHE A 54 5.96 -2.68 0.34
C PHE A 54 7.32 -3.34 0.23
N LYS A 55 7.35 -4.52 -0.37
CA LYS A 55 8.55 -5.30 -0.61
C LYS A 55 8.66 -5.65 -2.07
N ARG A 56 9.81 -5.30 -2.66
CA ARG A 56 10.17 -5.58 -4.05
C ARG A 56 11.52 -6.31 -4.07
N GLY A 57 11.47 -7.64 -4.09
CA GLY A 57 12.67 -8.47 -3.99
C GLY A 57 13.36 -8.33 -2.64
N LYS A 58 14.58 -7.76 -2.63
CA LYS A 58 15.36 -7.49 -1.41
C LYS A 58 15.10 -6.09 -0.83
N GLU A 59 14.45 -5.21 -1.58
CA GLU A 59 14.17 -3.84 -1.16
C GLU A 59 12.81 -3.79 -0.45
N THR A 60 12.75 -3.04 0.64
CA THR A 60 11.50 -2.70 1.34
C THR A 60 11.39 -1.20 1.44
N PHE A 61 10.20 -0.66 1.15
CA PHE A 61 9.96 0.78 1.23
C PHE A 61 8.60 1.06 1.87
N LEU A 62 8.57 2.11 2.67
CA LEU A 62 7.40 2.48 3.47
C LEU A 62 6.61 3.56 2.74
N VAL A 63 5.33 3.29 2.51
CA VAL A 63 4.41 4.16 1.81
C VAL A 63 3.28 4.56 2.74
N GLU A 64 3.21 5.85 3.02
CA GLU A 64 2.08 6.40 3.75
C GLU A 64 0.91 6.58 2.78
N GLY A 65 -0.18 5.86 3.02
CA GLY A 65 -1.34 5.85 2.13
C GLY A 65 -1.92 7.25 1.91
N SER A 66 -1.84 8.14 2.90
CA SER A 66 -2.21 9.56 2.77
C SER A 66 -1.38 10.32 1.72
N LYS A 67 -0.13 9.95 1.49
CA LYS A 67 0.76 10.56 0.47
C LYS A 67 0.46 10.05 -0.95
N ILE A 68 -0.24 8.93 -1.07
CA ILE A 68 -0.53 8.26 -2.35
C ILE A 68 -2.03 8.23 -2.69
N LEU A 69 -2.83 9.05 -2.00
CA LEU A 69 -4.23 9.37 -2.29
C LEU A 69 -4.43 10.16 -3.60
N TYR A 70 -3.35 10.44 -4.32
CA TYR A 70 -3.31 11.20 -5.56
C TYR A 70 -3.01 10.27 -6.74
N SER A 71 -3.54 10.59 -7.91
CA SER A 71 -3.34 9.82 -9.15
C SER A 71 -1.85 9.63 -9.47
N PRO A 72 -1.47 8.59 -10.25
CA PRO A 72 -0.07 8.27 -10.56
C PRO A 72 0.77 9.45 -11.04
N GLU A 73 0.13 10.40 -11.75
CA GLU A 73 0.74 11.62 -12.29
C GLU A 73 1.18 12.63 -11.22
N GLU A 74 0.47 12.72 -10.08
CA GLU A 74 0.81 13.67 -9.02
C GLU A 74 1.98 13.19 -8.13
N ARG A 75 2.24 11.87 -8.10
CA ARG A 75 3.32 11.29 -7.28
C ARG A 75 4.72 11.72 -7.73
N LEU A 76 4.90 12.09 -9.00
CA LEU A 76 6.21 12.48 -9.55
C LEU A 76 6.75 13.81 -8.99
N LYS A 77 5.91 14.68 -8.42
CA LYS A 77 6.38 15.96 -7.87
C LYS A 77 7.13 15.84 -6.54
N LYS A 78 7.00 14.73 -5.81
CA LYS A 78 7.50 14.62 -4.43
C LYS A 78 8.79 13.80 -4.28
N ILE A 79 9.28 13.13 -5.32
CA ILE A 79 10.49 12.28 -5.28
C ILE A 79 11.77 13.14 -5.45
N ARG A 80 11.67 14.44 -5.70
CA ARG A 80 12.82 15.31 -6.02
C ARG A 80 13.34 16.17 -4.87
N PHE A 81 12.86 15.98 -3.65
CA PHE A 81 13.33 16.75 -2.49
C PHE A 81 13.50 15.86 -1.27
N GLU A 82 14.53 15.02 -1.30
CA GLU A 82 15.35 14.59 -0.16
C GLU A 82 16.77 14.32 -0.67
#